data_AF-A0A2G2GG76-F1
#
_entry.id   AF-A0A2G2GG76-F1
#
_cell.length_a   1.000
_cell.length_b   1.000
_cell.length_c   1.000
_cell.angle_alpha   90.00
_cell.angle_beta   90.00
_cell.angle_gamma   90.00
#
_symmetry.space_group_name_H-M   'P 1'
#
loop_
_entity.id
_entity.type
_entity.pdbx_description
1 polymer ?
#
loop_
_entity_poly.entity_id
_entity_poly.type
_entity_poly.pdbx_seq_one_letter_code
_entity_poly.pdbx_strand_id
1 'polypeptide(L)'
;MMNFKKTVLIVGALAVAGPSYANIMVIGEGLGEACFNQAKYGNSDRNALSICDKAIENGMLNKKDIAATYVNRGIVRSSRGDLEGAVEDYNNALRINPTLGEAFANRGTVYIRKEQYTMALDELDRALSLDLEQPAMVYFNRAIVYEHFGDSTKAYNDYKMASELRPTWDSPQIELTRFTVISD
;
A
#
# COMPACT_ATOMS: atom_id res chain seq x y z
N MET A 1 -27.33 7.26 -14.00
CA MET A 1 -26.02 6.88 -13.39
C MET A 1 -25.73 7.94 -12.33
N MET A 2 -25.35 7.56 -11.11
CA MET A 2 -25.01 8.54 -10.07
C MET A 2 -23.60 9.10 -10.31
N ASN A 3 -23.47 10.42 -10.34
CA ASN A 3 -22.19 11.13 -10.46
C ASN A 3 -21.85 11.78 -9.11
N PHE A 4 -20.57 11.72 -8.72
CA PHE A 4 -20.09 12.31 -7.48
C PHE A 4 -19.11 13.44 -7.75
N LYS A 5 -19.17 14.51 -6.94
CA LYS A 5 -18.11 15.53 -6.86
C LYS A 5 -17.65 15.70 -5.42
N LYS A 6 -16.39 16.10 -5.25
CA LYS A 6 -15.88 16.54 -3.95
C LYS A 6 -16.50 17.87 -3.55
N THR A 7 -16.89 18.00 -2.29
CA THR A 7 -17.21 19.29 -1.69
C THR A 7 -15.92 20.04 -1.41
N VAL A 8 -15.61 21.05 -2.22
CA VAL A 8 -14.51 21.99 -1.93
C VAL A 8 -15.03 22.99 -0.90
N LEU A 9 -14.83 22.72 0.38
CA LEU A 9 -14.88 23.79 1.38
C LEU A 9 -13.72 24.72 1.07
N ILE A 10 -14.01 25.98 0.73
CA ILE A 10 -13.00 27.00 0.43
C ILE A 10 -12.20 27.29 1.70
N VAL A 11 -11.17 26.49 1.92
CA VAL A 11 -9.95 26.82 2.65
C VAL A 11 -8.84 26.50 1.64
N GLY A 12 -7.93 27.45 1.41
CA GLY A 12 -7.02 27.49 0.27
C GLY A 12 -6.40 26.15 -0.14
N ALA A 13 -6.27 25.98 -1.46
CA ALA A 13 -5.76 24.79 -2.16
C ALA A 13 -4.58 24.10 -1.47
N LEU A 14 -4.67 22.78 -1.32
CA LEU A 14 -3.74 21.79 -1.88
C LEU A 14 -4.28 20.39 -1.53
N ALA A 15 -4.35 19.53 -2.53
CA ALA A 15 -4.69 18.12 -2.36
C ALA A 15 -3.75 17.51 -1.32
N VAL A 16 -4.25 17.28 -0.11
CA VAL A 16 -3.52 16.49 0.87
C VAL A 16 -3.59 15.08 0.35
N ALA A 17 -2.50 14.60 -0.26
CA ALA A 17 -2.30 13.18 -0.43
C ALA A 17 -2.47 12.56 0.97
N GLY A 18 -3.61 11.91 1.20
CA GLY A 18 -3.86 11.19 2.45
C GLY A 18 -2.75 10.18 2.68
N PRO A 19 -2.49 9.76 3.93
CA PRO A 19 -1.47 8.75 4.20
C PRO A 19 -1.76 7.51 3.34
N SER A 20 -0.84 7.15 2.46
CA SER A 20 -0.91 5.90 1.71
C SER A 20 -0.51 4.76 2.62
N TYR A 21 -1.20 3.63 2.55
CA TYR A 21 -0.99 2.55 3.51
C TYR A 21 -0.20 1.37 2.91
N ALA A 22 0.58 0.71 3.76
CA ALA A 22 1.36 -0.48 3.39
C ALA A 22 0.59 -1.77 3.68
N ASN A 23 0.83 -2.81 2.86
CA ASN A 23 0.29 -4.15 3.02
C ASN A 23 1.38 -5.05 3.63
N ILE A 24 1.35 -5.24 4.95
CA ILE A 24 2.36 -6.02 5.67
C ILE A 24 2.03 -7.52 5.55
N MET A 25 3.06 -8.36 5.39
CA MET A 25 2.89 -9.81 5.28
C MET A 25 3.39 -10.56 6.50
N VAL A 26 2.55 -11.44 7.05
CA VAL A 26 2.89 -12.30 8.19
C VAL A 26 3.88 -13.39 7.76
N ILE A 27 4.89 -13.63 8.60
CA ILE A 27 5.91 -14.66 8.40
C ILE A 27 5.91 -15.58 9.63
N GLY A 28 6.30 -16.86 9.44
CA GLY A 28 6.53 -17.78 10.55
C GLY A 28 7.67 -17.34 11.48
N GLU A 29 8.07 -18.22 12.41
CA GLU A 29 8.95 -17.88 13.54
C GLU A 29 10.37 -17.37 13.18
N GLY A 30 11.06 -16.81 14.17
CA GLY A 30 12.48 -16.47 14.08
C GLY A 30 12.76 -15.09 13.49
N LEU A 31 13.81 -14.97 12.68
CA LEU A 31 14.24 -13.66 12.13
C LEU A 31 13.23 -13.09 11.11
N GLY A 32 12.47 -13.94 10.43
CA GLY A 32 11.37 -13.52 9.56
C GLY A 32 10.26 -12.82 10.34
N GLU A 33 9.80 -13.43 11.44
CA GLU A 33 8.85 -12.81 12.38
C GLU A 33 9.39 -11.49 12.96
N ALA A 34 10.67 -11.47 13.33
CA ALA A 34 11.29 -10.26 13.86
C ALA A 34 11.25 -9.12 12.83
N CYS A 35 11.57 -9.38 11.56
CA CYS A 35 11.46 -8.41 10.47
C CYS A 35 10.02 -7.95 10.25
N PHE A 36 9.06 -8.89 10.22
CA PHE A 36 7.64 -8.59 10.14
C PHE A 36 7.20 -7.63 11.25
N ASN A 37 7.61 -7.88 12.51
CA ASN A 37 7.25 -7.03 13.63
C ASN A 37 7.81 -5.61 13.48
N GLN A 38 9.02 -5.43 12.92
CA GLN A 38 9.54 -4.10 12.63
C GLN A 38 8.68 -3.37 11.61
N ALA A 39 8.31 -4.03 10.51
CA ALA A 39 7.44 -3.47 9.48
C ALA A 39 6.04 -3.13 10.05
N LYS A 40 5.48 -4.03 10.87
CA LYS A 40 4.14 -3.89 11.47
C LYS A 40 4.02 -2.72 12.41
N TYR A 41 4.99 -2.54 13.30
CA TYR A 41 4.97 -1.47 14.30
C TYR A 41 5.64 -0.18 13.82
N GLY A 42 5.98 -0.11 12.52
CA GLY A 42 6.61 1.06 11.92
C GLY A 42 7.99 1.38 12.48
N ASN A 43 8.67 0.40 13.12
CA ASN A 43 10.03 0.61 13.56
C ASN A 43 10.93 0.66 12.33
N SER A 44 11.52 1.83 12.15
CA SER A 44 12.32 2.18 11.00
C SER A 44 13.76 2.47 11.42
N ASP A 45 14.22 2.05 12.60
CA ASP A 45 15.62 2.23 13.01
C ASP A 45 16.60 1.38 12.15
N ARG A 46 17.91 1.63 12.29
CA ARG A 46 18.92 0.84 11.56
C ARG A 46 18.95 -0.63 11.99
N ASN A 47 18.49 -0.94 13.20
CA ASN A 47 18.45 -2.31 13.70
C ASN A 47 17.37 -3.12 12.97
N ALA A 48 16.24 -2.49 12.64
CA ALA A 48 15.15 -3.10 11.89
C ALA A 48 15.60 -3.61 10.52
N LEU A 49 16.36 -2.81 9.78
CA LEU A 49 16.94 -3.23 8.50
C LEU A 49 17.91 -4.40 8.68
N SER A 50 18.80 -4.33 9.67
CA SER A 50 19.76 -5.41 9.94
C SER A 50 19.08 -6.73 10.28
N ILE A 51 17.95 -6.71 10.99
CA ILE A 51 17.15 -7.92 11.27
C ILE A 51 16.62 -8.51 9.97
N CYS A 52 16.03 -7.69 9.10
CA CYS A 52 15.51 -8.15 7.82
C CYS A 52 16.62 -8.66 6.88
N ASP A 53 17.78 -8.01 6.84
CA ASP A 53 18.94 -8.44 6.05
C ASP A 53 19.40 -9.84 6.50
N LYS A 54 19.58 -10.01 7.82
CA LYS A 54 19.94 -11.32 8.39
C LYS A 54 18.88 -12.38 8.11
N ALA A 55 17.60 -12.04 8.17
CA ALA A 55 16.52 -12.99 7.86
C ALA A 55 16.63 -13.53 6.42
N ILE A 56 16.96 -12.67 5.46
CA ILE A 56 17.15 -13.03 4.05
C ILE A 56 18.43 -13.86 3.86
N GLU A 57 19.53 -13.48 4.51
CA GLU A 57 20.86 -14.07 4.32
C GLU A 57 21.05 -15.42 5.03
N ASN A 58 20.37 -15.66 6.16
CA ASN A 58 20.59 -16.84 7.00
C ASN A 58 20.21 -18.17 6.31
N GLY A 59 19.44 -18.12 5.21
CA GLY A 59 19.16 -19.30 4.38
C GLY A 59 18.21 -20.33 5.02
N MET A 60 17.65 -20.03 6.19
CA MET A 60 16.68 -20.90 6.89
C MET A 60 15.24 -20.72 6.40
N LEU A 61 14.96 -19.62 5.68
CA LEU A 61 13.63 -19.32 5.17
C LEU A 61 13.35 -20.09 3.87
N ASN A 62 12.13 -20.60 3.73
CA ASN A 62 11.68 -21.10 2.43
C ASN A 62 11.46 -19.93 1.45
N LYS A 63 11.29 -20.22 0.15
CA LYS A 63 11.15 -19.17 -0.88
C LYS A 63 10.00 -18.20 -0.63
N LYS A 64 8.86 -18.69 -0.11
CA LYS A 64 7.69 -17.85 0.20
C LYS A 64 8.04 -16.84 1.30
N ASP A 65 8.68 -17.31 2.36
CA ASP A 65 9.07 -16.46 3.50
C ASP A 65 10.20 -15.49 3.13
N ILE A 66 11.11 -15.86 2.23
CA ILE A 66 12.11 -14.94 1.68
C ILE A 66 11.42 -13.80 0.91
N ALA A 67 10.49 -14.13 0.00
CA ALA A 67 9.73 -13.12 -0.74
C ALA A 67 8.96 -12.19 0.22
N ALA A 68 8.38 -12.75 1.27
CA ALA A 68 7.71 -11.98 2.30
C ALA A 68 8.64 -11.07 3.11
N THR A 69 9.84 -11.55 3.42
CA THR A 69 10.86 -10.76 4.11
C THR A 69 11.33 -9.59 3.26
N TYR A 70 11.49 -9.78 1.94
CA TYR A 70 11.74 -8.66 1.02
C TYR A 70 10.62 -7.63 1.06
N VAL A 71 9.34 -8.04 1.01
CA VAL A 71 8.21 -7.10 1.14
C VAL A 71 8.29 -6.32 2.47
N ASN A 72 8.49 -7.00 3.60
CA ASN A 72 8.55 -6.33 4.90
C ASN A 72 9.76 -5.39 5.03
N ARG A 73 10.93 -5.78 4.50
CA ARG A 73 12.11 -4.89 4.44
C ARG A 73 11.83 -3.67 3.56
N GLY A 74 11.15 -3.85 2.43
CA GLY A 74 10.73 -2.76 1.56
C GLY A 74 9.81 -1.76 2.28
N ILE A 75 8.90 -2.23 3.14
CA ILE A 75 8.05 -1.38 3.98
C ILE A 75 8.89 -0.58 4.99
N VAL A 76 9.87 -1.22 5.63
CA VAL A 76 10.81 -0.54 6.56
C VAL A 76 11.63 0.53 5.82
N ARG A 77 12.20 0.21 4.65
CA ARG A 77 12.96 1.17 3.81
C ARG A 77 12.09 2.34 3.36
N SER A 78 10.91 2.04 2.86
CA SER A 78 9.89 3.02 2.47
C SER A 78 9.61 3.98 3.64
N SER A 79 9.37 3.45 4.85
CA SER A 79 9.10 4.27 6.04
C SER A 79 10.27 5.18 6.43
N ARG A 80 11.52 4.81 6.08
CA ARG A 80 12.72 5.66 6.24
C ARG A 80 12.94 6.68 5.12
N GLY A 81 12.10 6.67 4.08
CA GLY A 81 12.26 7.50 2.89
C GLY A 81 13.21 6.91 1.84
N ASP A 82 13.74 5.70 2.03
CA ASP A 82 14.50 4.98 1.01
C ASP A 82 13.54 4.32 0.02
N LEU A 83 13.00 5.13 -0.90
CA LEU A 83 11.97 4.70 -1.84
C LEU A 83 12.55 3.79 -2.93
N GLU A 84 13.76 4.10 -3.40
CA GLU A 84 14.50 3.31 -4.39
C GLU A 84 14.83 1.93 -3.83
N GLY A 85 15.37 1.86 -2.61
CA GLY A 85 15.66 0.59 -1.94
C GLY A 85 14.39 -0.21 -1.63
N ALA A 86 13.25 0.45 -1.39
CA ALA A 86 11.97 -0.23 -1.24
C ALA A 86 11.48 -0.86 -2.55
N VAL A 87 11.56 -0.12 -3.67
CA VAL A 87 11.23 -0.65 -5.01
C VAL A 87 12.09 -1.86 -5.35
N GLU A 88 13.39 -1.80 -5.06
CA GLU A 88 14.30 -2.93 -5.30
C GLU A 88 13.94 -4.16 -4.46
N ASP A 89 13.50 -3.97 -3.23
CA ASP A 89 13.02 -5.07 -2.39
C ASP A 89 11.74 -5.70 -2.95
N TYR A 90 10.77 -4.90 -3.41
CA TYR A 90 9.57 -5.44 -4.05
C TYR A 90 9.90 -6.15 -5.37
N ASN A 91 10.87 -5.66 -6.15
CA ASN A 91 11.36 -6.34 -7.35
C ASN A 91 11.96 -7.72 -7.00
N ASN A 92 12.75 -7.80 -5.93
CA ASN A 92 13.31 -9.07 -5.47
C ASN A 92 12.23 -10.04 -4.98
N ALA A 93 11.22 -9.55 -4.26
CA ALA A 93 10.06 -10.36 -3.87
C ALA A 93 9.34 -10.93 -5.11
N LEU A 94 9.10 -10.10 -6.12
CA LEU A 94 8.42 -10.48 -7.36
C LEU A 94 9.25 -11.42 -8.25
N ARG A 95 10.58 -11.35 -8.19
CA ARG A 95 11.45 -12.33 -8.84
C ARG A 95 11.32 -13.72 -8.24
N ILE A 96 11.02 -13.81 -6.94
CA ILE A 96 10.84 -15.08 -6.23
C ILE A 96 9.40 -15.58 -6.37
N ASN A 97 8.42 -14.68 -6.23
CA ASN A 97 7.00 -14.97 -6.41
C ASN A 97 6.36 -13.91 -7.33
N PRO A 98 6.25 -14.18 -8.65
CA PRO A 98 5.71 -13.23 -9.62
C PRO A 98 4.22 -12.90 -9.47
N THR A 99 3.50 -13.64 -8.62
CA THR A 99 2.06 -13.45 -8.36
C THR A 99 1.81 -12.95 -6.94
N LEU A 100 2.82 -12.39 -6.28
CA LEU A 100 2.70 -11.84 -4.93
C LEU A 100 1.99 -10.48 -4.95
N GLY A 101 0.68 -10.47 -4.71
CA GLY A 101 -0.17 -9.27 -4.77
C GLY A 101 0.33 -8.15 -3.86
N GLU A 102 0.80 -8.47 -2.65
CA GLU A 102 1.28 -7.48 -1.68
C GLU A 102 2.53 -6.76 -2.15
N ALA A 103 3.39 -7.40 -2.95
CA ALA A 103 4.57 -6.74 -3.51
C ALA A 103 4.18 -5.68 -4.55
N PHE A 104 3.22 -5.98 -5.43
CA PHE A 104 2.63 -4.99 -6.35
C PHE A 104 1.94 -3.87 -5.58
N ALA A 105 1.11 -4.20 -4.58
CA ALA A 105 0.39 -3.21 -3.79
C ALA A 105 1.33 -2.21 -3.10
N ASN A 106 2.39 -2.70 -2.44
CA ASN A 106 3.35 -1.84 -1.77
C ASN A 106 4.24 -1.05 -2.73
N ARG A 107 4.58 -1.61 -3.90
CA ARG A 107 5.32 -0.88 -4.94
C ARG A 107 4.45 0.24 -5.52
N GLY A 108 3.15 -0.01 -5.71
CA GLY A 108 2.15 1.01 -6.03
C GLY A 108 2.09 2.12 -4.98
N THR A 109 2.07 1.78 -3.69
CA THR A 109 2.16 2.75 -2.58
C THR A 109 3.42 3.61 -2.66
N VAL A 110 4.58 3.02 -2.98
CA VAL A 110 5.82 3.79 -3.16
C VAL A 110 5.73 4.72 -4.37
N TYR A 111 5.11 4.29 -5.48
CA TYR A 111 4.90 5.17 -6.62
C TYR A 111 3.95 6.33 -6.32
N ILE A 112 2.92 6.16 -5.47
CA ILE A 112 2.13 7.29 -4.96
C ILE A 112 3.04 8.29 -4.24
N ARG A 113 3.92 7.82 -3.35
CA ARG A 113 4.85 8.68 -2.61
C ARG A 113 5.90 9.36 -3.48
N LYS A 114 6.19 8.79 -4.65
CA LYS A 114 7.04 9.40 -5.69
C LYS A 114 6.27 10.30 -6.65
N GLU A 115 4.97 10.50 -6.42
CA GLU A 115 4.05 11.24 -7.30
C GLU A 115 3.96 10.64 -8.73
N GLN A 116 4.25 9.35 -8.85
CA GLN A 116 4.25 8.59 -10.09
C GLN A 116 2.91 7.86 -10.28
N TYR A 117 1.82 8.63 -10.35
CA TYR A 117 0.45 8.12 -10.25
C TYR A 117 0.03 7.13 -11.35
N THR A 118 0.51 7.27 -12.59
CA THR A 118 0.23 6.28 -13.64
C THR A 118 0.84 4.92 -13.30
N MET A 119 2.10 4.89 -12.86
CA MET A 119 2.75 3.66 -12.43
C MET A 119 2.10 3.09 -11.17
N ALA A 120 1.66 3.95 -10.25
CA ALA A 120 0.91 3.51 -9.08
C ALA A 120 -0.40 2.82 -9.48
N LEU A 121 -1.15 3.36 -10.43
CA LEU A 121 -2.40 2.76 -10.91
C LEU A 121 -2.16 1.36 -11.47
N ASP A 122 -1.19 1.21 -12.37
CA ASP A 122 -0.86 -0.07 -13.00
C ASP A 122 -0.49 -1.15 -11.96
N GLU A 123 0.30 -0.78 -10.95
CA GLU A 123 0.69 -1.68 -9.85
C GLU A 123 -0.50 -2.06 -8.96
N LEU A 124 -1.36 -1.10 -8.61
CA LEU A 124 -2.52 -1.37 -7.75
C LEU A 124 -3.58 -2.19 -8.46
N ASP A 125 -3.81 -1.96 -9.76
CA ASP A 125 -4.67 -2.79 -10.60
C ASP A 125 -4.13 -4.20 -10.73
N ARG A 126 -2.81 -4.35 -10.91
CA ARG A 126 -2.17 -5.66 -10.92
C ARG A 126 -2.34 -6.37 -9.58
N ALA A 127 -2.14 -5.68 -8.47
CA ALA A 127 -2.34 -6.25 -7.13
C ALA A 127 -3.78 -6.74 -6.93
N LEU A 128 -4.79 -5.96 -7.31
CA LEU A 128 -6.20 -6.33 -7.18
C LEU A 128 -6.64 -7.47 -8.13
N SER A 129 -5.85 -7.78 -9.15
CA SER A 129 -6.05 -8.96 -10.01
C SER A 129 -5.48 -10.27 -9.43
N LEU A 130 -4.81 -10.18 -8.27
CA LEU A 130 -4.14 -11.29 -7.59
C LEU A 130 -4.75 -11.53 -6.20
N ASP A 131 -4.33 -12.61 -5.55
CA ASP A 131 -4.69 -12.87 -4.16
C ASP A 131 -4.01 -11.84 -3.24
N LEU A 132 -4.79 -11.26 -2.34
CA LEU A 132 -4.37 -10.27 -1.36
C LEU A 132 -4.95 -10.63 0.01
N GLU A 133 -4.13 -10.54 1.05
CA GLU A 133 -4.60 -10.66 2.42
C GLU A 133 -5.34 -9.39 2.89
N GLN A 134 -4.94 -8.22 2.41
CA GLN A 134 -5.46 -6.91 2.86
C GLN A 134 -5.96 -6.01 1.69
N PRO A 135 -6.91 -6.46 0.87
CA PRO A 135 -7.35 -5.74 -0.33
C PRO A 135 -7.91 -4.34 -0.03
N ALA A 136 -8.49 -4.11 1.17
CA ALA A 136 -9.02 -2.82 1.58
C ALA A 136 -8.00 -1.67 1.42
N MET A 137 -6.73 -1.91 1.77
CA MET A 137 -5.68 -0.88 1.69
C MET A 137 -5.34 -0.54 0.23
N VAL A 138 -5.44 -1.53 -0.66
CA VAL A 138 -5.17 -1.38 -2.09
C VAL A 138 -6.26 -0.56 -2.77
N TYR A 139 -7.53 -0.83 -2.45
CA TYR A 139 -8.65 0.00 -2.89
C TYR A 139 -8.51 1.45 -2.41
N PHE A 140 -8.18 1.67 -1.14
CA PHE A 140 -7.98 3.03 -0.62
C PHE A 140 -6.83 3.77 -1.33
N ASN A 141 -5.70 3.11 -1.55
CA ASN A 141 -4.58 3.72 -2.28
C ASN A 141 -4.94 4.02 -3.74
N ARG A 142 -5.71 3.14 -4.39
CA ARG A 142 -6.16 3.38 -5.77
C ARG A 142 -7.21 4.49 -5.85
N ALA A 143 -8.04 4.64 -4.82
CA ALA A 143 -8.92 5.80 -4.69
C ALA A 143 -8.13 7.12 -4.68
N ILE A 144 -7.04 7.20 -3.91
CA ILE A 144 -6.14 8.38 -3.92
C ILE A 144 -5.62 8.67 -5.33
N VAL A 145 -5.23 7.63 -6.07
CA VAL A 145 -4.75 7.77 -7.46
C VAL A 145 -5.86 8.27 -8.39
N TYR A 146 -7.09 7.76 -8.24
CA TYR A 146 -8.24 8.25 -9.01
C TYR A 146 -8.63 9.69 -8.65
N GLU A 147 -8.50 10.09 -7.38
CA GLU A 147 -8.68 11.49 -6.98
C GLU A 147 -7.65 12.41 -7.67
N HIS A 148 -6.40 11.99 -7.77
CA HIS A 148 -5.36 12.74 -8.50
C HIS A 148 -5.72 12.89 -9.98
N PHE A 149 -6.29 11.85 -10.62
CA PHE A 149 -6.77 11.93 -11.99
C PHE A 149 -8.12 12.65 -12.15
N GLY A 150 -8.74 13.12 -11.07
CA GLY A 150 -10.04 13.77 -11.09
C GLY A 150 -11.24 12.84 -11.31
N ASP A 151 -11.02 11.52 -11.31
CA ASP A 151 -12.07 10.50 -11.47
C ASP A 151 -12.78 10.27 -10.11
N SER A 152 -13.61 11.24 -9.74
CA SER A 152 -14.31 11.25 -8.45
C SER A 152 -15.26 10.06 -8.27
N THR A 153 -15.84 9.54 -9.36
CA THR A 153 -16.73 8.38 -9.32
C THR A 153 -15.95 7.11 -8.98
N LYS A 154 -14.81 6.86 -9.63
CA LYS A 154 -13.98 5.70 -9.27
C LYS A 154 -13.36 5.82 -7.89
N ALA A 155 -12.89 7.02 -7.52
CA ALA A 155 -12.39 7.27 -6.18
C ALA A 155 -13.43 6.95 -5.09
N TYR A 156 -14.67 7.43 -5.25
CA TYR A 156 -15.76 7.13 -4.32
C TYR A 156 -16.01 5.62 -4.21
N ASN A 157 -16.09 4.92 -5.33
CA ASN A 157 -16.35 3.48 -5.36
C ASN A 157 -15.23 2.69 -4.66
N ASP A 158 -13.97 3.07 -4.88
CA ASP A 158 -12.83 2.41 -4.24
C ASP A 158 -12.77 2.71 -2.72
N TYR A 159 -13.04 3.94 -2.27
CA TYR A 159 -13.18 4.22 -0.84
C TYR A 159 -14.33 3.45 -0.19
N LYS A 160 -15.48 3.35 -0.89
CA LYS A 160 -16.62 2.55 -0.42
C LYS A 160 -16.23 1.09 -0.27
N MET A 161 -15.58 0.52 -1.28
CA MET A 161 -15.08 -0.87 -1.22
C MET A 161 -14.09 -1.07 -0.06
N ALA A 162 -13.15 -0.15 0.14
CA ALA A 162 -12.23 -0.21 1.28
C ALA A 162 -12.96 -0.20 2.63
N SER A 163 -13.99 0.64 2.78
CA SER A 163 -14.84 0.70 3.97
C SER A 163 -15.64 -0.59 4.20
N GLU A 164 -16.15 -1.22 3.15
CA GLU A 164 -16.92 -2.46 3.23
C GLU A 164 -16.05 -3.66 3.61
N LEU A 165 -14.83 -3.72 3.04
CA LEU A 165 -13.86 -4.78 3.32
C LEU A 165 -13.27 -4.67 4.73
N ARG A 166 -13.14 -3.45 5.27
CA ARG A 166 -12.61 -3.21 6.62
C ARG A 166 -13.43 -2.15 7.37
N PRO A 167 -14.61 -2.50 7.90
CA PRO A 167 -15.51 -1.53 8.55
C PRO A 167 -14.93 -0.85 9.80
N THR A 168 -13.93 -1.45 10.45
CA THR A 168 -13.27 -0.92 11.65
C THR A 168 -12.11 0.04 11.36
N TRP A 169 -11.78 0.26 10.09
CA TRP A 169 -10.76 1.22 9.70
C TRP A 169 -11.45 2.50 9.25
N ASP A 170 -11.31 3.58 10.01
CA ASP A 170 -12.12 4.81 9.85
C ASP A 170 -11.75 5.67 8.61
N SER A 171 -10.55 5.51 8.07
CA SER A 171 -10.03 6.42 7.04
C SER A 171 -10.89 6.45 5.77
N PRO A 172 -11.31 5.31 5.18
CA PRO A 172 -12.19 5.33 4.02
C PRO A 172 -13.54 6.02 4.30
N GLN A 173 -14.16 5.82 5.49
CA GLN A 173 -15.42 6.49 5.83
C GLN A 173 -15.24 8.01 5.93
N ILE A 174 -14.14 8.46 6.53
CA ILE A 174 -13.80 9.90 6.59
C ILE A 174 -13.70 10.47 5.17
N GLU A 175 -12.99 9.79 4.25
CA GLU A 175 -12.87 10.27 2.87
C GLU A 175 -14.21 10.31 2.14
N LEU A 176 -15.09 9.34 2.39
CA LEU A 176 -16.44 9.30 1.81
C LEU A 176 -17.31 10.50 2.23
N THR A 177 -17.09 11.08 3.41
CA THR A 177 -17.86 12.28 3.85
C THR A 177 -17.63 13.51 2.98
N ARG A 178 -16.55 13.53 2.20
CA ARG A 178 -16.19 14.64 1.30
C ARG A 178 -16.90 14.59 -0.05
N PHE A 179 -17.59 13.50 -0.36
CA PHE A 179 -18.29 13.30 -1.62
C PHE A 179 -19.76 13.73 -1.49
N THR A 180 -20.26 14.44 -2.49
CA THR A 180 -21.68 14.76 -2.62
C THR A 180 -22.25 14.10 -3.87
N VAL A 181 -23.48 13.62 -3.75
CA VAL A 181 -24.27 13.12 -4.88
C VAL A 181 -24.77 14.32 -5.66
N ILE A 182 -24.53 14.33 -6.97
CA ILE A 182 -25.17 15.28 -7.87
C ILE A 182 -26.28 14.52 -8.59
N SER A 183 -27.52 14.92 -8.32
CA SER A 183 -28.65 14.60 -9.20
C SER A 183 -28.66 15.63 -10.33
N ASP A 184 -28.68 15.14 -11.58
CA ASP A 184 -28.92 15.97 -12.77
C ASP A 184 -30.31 16.64 -12.72
#